data_AF-A0A382VTJ1-F1
#
_entry.id   AF-A0A382VTJ1-F1
#
_cell.length_a   1.000
_cell.length_b   1.000
_cell.length_c   1.000
_cell.angle_alpha   90.00
_cell.angle_beta   90.00
_cell.angle_gamma   90.00
#
_symmetry.space_group_name_H-M   'P 1'
#
loop_
_entity.id
_entity.type
_entity.pdbx_description
1 polymer ?
#
loop_
_entity_poly.entity_id
_entity_poly.type
_entity_poly.pdbx_seq_one_letter_code
_entity_poly.pdbx_strand_id
1 'polypeptide(L)'
;RIAPIWEGTNGIQALDLAGRKITQDFGKNFRSLMWPLLEFIEENRDDADMAKYTKPLYQSVRGLQQLTLLMIAEGMGNPHFLAAGATDYCTYFGNTMLAYMWARMARVCNDAKAAGTEDPFYDAKLQLADVFFAEILPDNVGLAAKVQAGHKHLMQFPEAML
;
A
#
# COMPACT_ATOMS: atom_id res chain seq x y z
N ARG A 1 -16.19 19.41 -3.84
CA ARG A 1 -14.86 18.75 -4.01
C ARG A 1 -14.83 18.11 -5.39
N ILE A 2 -13.93 18.53 -6.29
CA ILE A 2 -13.90 18.08 -7.71
C ILE A 2 -12.79 17.05 -7.99
N ALA A 3 -11.70 17.07 -7.22
CA ALA A 3 -10.53 16.22 -7.45
C ALA A 3 -10.81 14.70 -7.53
N PRO A 4 -11.71 14.10 -6.72
CA PRO A 4 -11.98 12.65 -6.81
C PRO A 4 -12.82 12.20 -8.02
N ILE A 5 -13.26 13.15 -8.87
CA ILE A 5 -14.24 12.92 -9.94
C ILE A 5 -13.66 13.31 -11.31
N TRP A 6 -12.94 14.43 -11.35
CA TRP A 6 -12.37 14.97 -12.58
C TRP A 6 -11.14 14.14 -13.02
N GLU A 7 -10.94 13.99 -14.33
CA GLU A 7 -9.91 13.12 -14.95
C GLU A 7 -10.00 11.63 -14.58
N GLY A 8 -11.21 11.17 -14.28
CA GLY A 8 -11.51 9.79 -13.94
C GLY A 8 -11.72 9.65 -12.44
N THR A 9 -12.86 9.06 -12.07
CA THR A 9 -13.21 8.90 -10.66
C THR A 9 -12.21 8.01 -9.94
N ASN A 10 -12.09 8.14 -8.62
CA ASN A 10 -11.23 7.26 -7.81
C ASN A 10 -11.46 5.77 -8.09
N GLY A 11 -12.72 5.35 -8.33
CA GLY A 11 -13.04 3.97 -8.68
C GLY A 11 -12.48 3.54 -10.04
N ILE A 12 -12.53 4.43 -11.05
CA ILE A 12 -11.92 4.17 -12.36
C ILE A 12 -10.40 4.09 -12.24
N GLN A 13 -9.78 4.97 -11.46
CA GLN A 13 -8.33 4.92 -11.22
C GLN A 13 -7.92 3.62 -10.51
N ALA A 14 -8.71 3.18 -9.54
CA ALA A 14 -8.47 1.92 -8.83
C ALA A 14 -8.61 0.69 -9.75
N LEU A 15 -9.63 0.68 -10.61
CA LEU A 15 -9.83 -0.35 -11.63
C LEU A 15 -8.69 -0.37 -12.66
N ASP A 16 -8.21 0.81 -13.07
CA ASP A 16 -7.08 0.92 -13.99
C ASP A 16 -5.80 0.32 -13.38
N LEU A 17 -5.52 0.66 -12.12
CA LEU A 17 -4.40 0.11 -11.37
C LEU A 17 -4.47 -1.42 -11.30
N ALA A 18 -5.60 -1.96 -10.82
CA ALA A 18 -5.78 -3.38 -10.55
C ALA A 18 -5.94 -4.23 -11.84
N GLY A 19 -6.65 -3.72 -12.85
CA GLY A 19 -6.95 -4.46 -14.07
C GLY A 19 -5.90 -4.34 -15.16
N ARG A 20 -5.19 -3.20 -15.23
CA ARG A 20 -4.32 -2.88 -16.37
C ARG A 20 -2.87 -2.61 -15.98
N LYS A 21 -2.60 -1.78 -14.98
CA LYS A 21 -1.23 -1.34 -14.69
C LYS A 21 -0.35 -2.41 -14.06
N ILE A 22 -0.90 -3.20 -13.14
CA ILE A 22 -0.13 -4.23 -12.43
C ILE A 22 0.17 -5.46 -13.30
N THR A 23 -0.65 -5.72 -14.32
CA THR A 23 -0.49 -6.83 -15.27
C THR A 23 0.35 -6.45 -16.50
N GLN A 24 0.49 -5.14 -16.77
CA GLN A 24 1.22 -4.62 -17.94
C GLN A 24 2.64 -5.18 -18.03
N ASP A 25 3.06 -5.50 -19.26
CA ASP A 25 4.38 -6.08 -19.56
C ASP A 25 4.69 -7.32 -18.71
N PHE A 26 3.70 -8.19 -18.52
CA PHE A 26 3.80 -9.37 -17.66
C PHE A 26 4.26 -9.02 -16.23
N GLY A 27 3.66 -7.97 -15.67
CA GLY A 27 3.94 -7.46 -14.34
C GLY A 27 5.34 -6.89 -14.15
N LYS A 28 6.06 -6.55 -15.23
CA LYS A 28 7.41 -5.96 -15.16
C LYS A 28 7.42 -4.69 -14.31
N ASN A 29 6.43 -3.81 -14.48
CA ASN A 29 6.35 -2.53 -13.77
C ASN A 29 6.16 -2.75 -12.27
N PHE A 30 5.28 -3.68 -11.87
CA PHE A 30 5.10 -4.03 -10.47
C PHE A 30 6.37 -4.60 -9.85
N ARG A 31 7.04 -5.54 -10.54
CA ARG A 31 8.32 -6.09 -10.08
C ARG A 31 9.40 -5.01 -9.91
N SER A 32 9.53 -4.11 -10.88
CA SER A 32 10.49 -3.00 -10.82
C SER A 32 10.19 -2.03 -9.68
N LEU A 33 8.91 -1.84 -9.34
CA LEU A 33 8.51 -1.01 -8.20
C LEU A 33 8.84 -1.69 -6.87
N MET A 34 8.61 -3.00 -6.74
CA MET A 34 8.86 -3.73 -5.49
C MET A 34 10.35 -3.85 -5.14
N TRP A 35 11.23 -3.85 -6.14
CA TRP A 35 12.67 -3.98 -5.93
C TRP A 35 13.24 -2.97 -4.91
N PRO A 36 13.12 -1.64 -5.11
CA PRO A 36 13.68 -0.67 -4.18
C PRO A 36 13.08 -0.74 -2.77
N LEU A 37 11.83 -1.21 -2.63
CA LEU A 37 11.23 -1.40 -1.30
C LEU A 37 11.90 -2.55 -0.55
N LEU A 38 12.10 -3.69 -1.23
CA LEU A 38 12.72 -4.87 -0.65
C LEU A 38 14.20 -4.62 -0.34
N GLU A 39 14.90 -3.96 -1.26
CA GLU A 39 16.30 -3.55 -1.10
C GLU A 39 16.45 -2.66 0.14
N PHE A 40 15.65 -1.60 0.26
CA PHE A 40 15.67 -0.71 1.42
C PHE A 40 15.39 -1.44 2.75
N ILE A 41 14.44 -2.38 2.76
CA ILE A 41 14.13 -3.18 3.95
C ILE A 41 15.36 -4.01 4.36
N GLU A 42 16.03 -4.65 3.40
CA GLU A 42 17.19 -5.50 3.68
C GLU A 42 18.39 -4.68 4.14
N GLU A 43 18.69 -3.56 3.47
CA GLU A 43 19.76 -2.64 3.85
C GLU A 43 19.64 -2.10 5.28
N ASN A 44 18.41 -1.98 5.79
CA ASN A 44 18.12 -1.44 7.12
C ASN A 44 17.66 -2.52 8.11
N ARG A 45 17.86 -3.81 7.78
CA ARG A 45 17.35 -4.93 8.58
C ARG A 45 17.99 -5.04 9.95
N ASP A 46 19.29 -4.78 10.03
CA ASP A 46 20.09 -4.93 11.25
C ASP A 46 20.20 -3.63 12.07
N ASP A 47 19.60 -2.54 11.59
CA ASP A 47 19.53 -1.28 12.32
C ASP A 47 18.33 -1.30 13.29
N ALA A 48 18.64 -1.28 14.59
CA ALA A 48 17.65 -1.34 15.66
C ALA A 48 16.67 -0.16 15.66
N ASP A 49 17.13 1.04 15.28
CA ASP A 49 16.30 2.24 15.22
C ASP A 49 15.36 2.23 14.01
N MET A 50 15.73 1.47 12.97
CA MET A 50 14.91 1.27 11.78
C MET A 50 13.93 0.10 11.88
N ALA A 51 14.18 -0.87 12.78
CA ALA A 51 13.39 -2.09 12.91
C ALA A 51 11.88 -1.84 13.13
N LYS A 52 11.52 -0.74 13.80
CA LYS A 52 10.11 -0.35 14.01
C LYS A 52 9.39 0.08 12.73
N TYR A 53 10.11 0.48 11.69
CA TYR A 53 9.55 0.86 10.39
C TYR A 53 9.69 -0.27 9.36
N THR A 54 10.85 -0.93 9.30
CA THR A 54 11.15 -1.94 8.28
C THR A 54 10.31 -3.21 8.44
N LYS A 55 10.06 -3.65 9.67
CA LYS A 55 9.22 -4.84 9.95
C LYS A 55 7.77 -4.69 9.47
N PRO A 56 7.00 -3.67 9.88
CA PRO A 56 5.63 -3.48 9.38
C PRO A 56 5.58 -3.10 7.89
N LEU A 57 6.60 -2.40 7.37
CA LEU A 57 6.72 -2.17 5.94
C LEU A 57 6.87 -3.49 5.17
N TYR A 58 7.73 -4.40 5.63
CA TYR A 58 7.90 -5.73 5.02
C TYR A 58 6.60 -6.52 4.99
N GLN A 59 5.85 -6.53 6.10
CA GLN A 59 4.53 -7.17 6.17
C GLN A 59 3.57 -6.55 5.14
N SER A 60 3.55 -5.22 5.03
CA SER A 60 2.71 -4.51 4.07
C SER A 60 3.09 -4.84 2.63
N VAL A 61 4.38 -4.83 2.28
CA VAL A 61 4.89 -5.20 0.95
C VAL A 61 4.53 -6.64 0.59
N ARG A 62 4.72 -7.57 1.52
CA ARG A 62 4.35 -8.97 1.32
C ARG A 62 2.84 -9.14 1.11
N GLY A 63 2.03 -8.47 1.92
CA GLY A 63 0.58 -8.48 1.73
C GLY A 63 0.17 -7.87 0.40
N LEU A 64 0.83 -6.79 -0.04
CA LEU A 64 0.60 -6.19 -1.36
C LEU A 64 0.87 -7.21 -2.46
N GLN A 65 2.03 -7.88 -2.45
CA GLN A 65 2.36 -8.91 -3.44
C GLN A 65 1.29 -10.02 -3.48
N GLN A 66 0.83 -10.50 -2.32
CA GLN A 66 -0.20 -11.53 -2.22
C GLN A 66 -1.54 -11.04 -2.78
N LEU A 67 -1.95 -9.82 -2.45
CA LEU A 67 -3.19 -9.23 -2.96
C LEU A 67 -3.11 -8.98 -4.46
N THR A 68 -1.97 -8.51 -4.98
CA THR A 68 -1.74 -8.34 -6.42
C THR A 68 -1.93 -9.66 -7.16
N LEU A 69 -1.35 -10.76 -6.65
CA LEU A 69 -1.52 -12.08 -7.25
C LEU A 69 -2.98 -12.55 -7.20
N LEU A 70 -3.68 -12.32 -6.08
CA LEU A 70 -5.10 -12.64 -5.95
C LEU A 70 -5.96 -11.85 -6.95
N MET A 71 -5.74 -10.54 -7.05
CA MET A 71 -6.46 -9.66 -7.99
C MET A 71 -6.24 -10.10 -9.44
N ILE A 72 -5.04 -10.56 -9.80
CA ILE A 72 -4.76 -11.10 -11.13
C ILE A 72 -5.47 -12.44 -11.33
N ALA A 73 -5.30 -13.38 -10.40
CA ALA A 73 -5.82 -14.74 -10.54
C ALA A 73 -7.35 -14.77 -10.64
N GLU A 74 -8.04 -14.06 -9.75
CA GLU A 74 -9.51 -14.03 -9.70
C GLU A 74 -10.10 -13.00 -10.67
N GLY A 75 -9.41 -11.87 -10.88
CA GLY A 75 -9.91 -10.76 -11.71
C GLY A 75 -9.85 -11.01 -13.21
N MET A 76 -8.92 -11.85 -13.70
CA MET A 76 -8.81 -12.17 -15.13
C MET A 76 -10.04 -12.87 -15.69
N GLY A 77 -10.72 -13.68 -14.88
CA GLY A 77 -11.94 -14.40 -15.27
C GLY A 77 -13.23 -13.79 -14.72
N ASN A 78 -13.15 -12.84 -13.79
CA ASN A 78 -14.30 -12.32 -13.08
C ASN A 78 -14.22 -10.79 -12.86
N PRO A 79 -14.90 -9.98 -13.70
CA PRO A 79 -14.88 -8.54 -13.55
C PRO A 79 -15.55 -8.06 -12.26
N HIS A 80 -16.48 -8.82 -11.68
CA HIS A 80 -17.11 -8.47 -10.41
C HIS A 80 -16.13 -8.59 -9.24
N PHE A 81 -15.26 -9.61 -9.25
CA PHE A 81 -14.19 -9.72 -8.25
C PHE A 81 -13.26 -8.51 -8.31
N LEU A 82 -12.80 -8.16 -9.52
CA LEU A 82 -11.92 -7.02 -9.72
C LEU A 82 -12.57 -5.72 -9.24
N ALA A 83 -13.83 -5.48 -9.62
CA ALA A 83 -14.56 -4.28 -9.23
C ALA A 83 -14.84 -4.17 -7.73
N ALA A 84 -15.16 -5.28 -7.06
CA ALA A 84 -15.41 -5.32 -5.63
C ALA A 84 -14.14 -4.98 -4.81
N GLY A 85 -12.97 -5.46 -5.25
CA GLY A 85 -11.71 -5.28 -4.52
C GLY A 85 -10.86 -4.08 -4.95
N ALA A 86 -11.11 -3.47 -6.11
CA ALA A 86 -10.20 -2.48 -6.71
C ALA A 86 -9.87 -1.30 -5.79
N THR A 87 -10.89 -0.69 -5.18
CA THR A 87 -10.71 0.50 -4.34
C THR A 87 -9.90 0.19 -3.08
N ASP A 88 -10.25 -0.89 -2.37
CA ASP A 88 -9.52 -1.30 -1.16
C ASP A 88 -8.08 -1.70 -1.49
N TYR A 89 -7.86 -2.41 -2.61
CA TYR A 89 -6.52 -2.72 -3.12
C TYR A 89 -5.73 -1.45 -3.44
N CYS A 90 -6.34 -0.45 -4.08
CA CYS A 90 -5.69 0.81 -4.41
C CYS A 90 -5.26 1.59 -3.16
N THR A 91 -6.11 1.62 -2.12
CA THR A 91 -5.74 2.23 -0.83
C THR A 91 -4.62 1.46 -0.13
N TYR A 92 -4.68 0.12 -0.11
CA TYR A 92 -3.62 -0.72 0.44
C TYR A 92 -2.27 -0.43 -0.26
N PHE A 93 -2.30 -0.34 -1.59
CA PHE A 93 -1.14 -0.01 -2.41
C PHE A 93 -0.56 1.34 -2.01
N GLY A 94 -1.41 2.38 -1.93
CA GLY A 94 -1.03 3.73 -1.53
C GLY A 94 -0.42 3.78 -0.12
N ASN A 95 -1.05 3.15 0.86
CA ASN A 95 -0.53 3.05 2.22
C ASN A 95 0.85 2.39 2.27
N THR A 96 1.07 1.34 1.48
CA THR A 96 2.37 0.67 1.39
C THR A 96 3.45 1.59 0.80
N MET A 97 3.12 2.38 -0.24
CA MET A 97 4.06 3.35 -0.81
C MET A 97 4.37 4.50 0.15
N LEU A 98 3.37 4.97 0.89
CA LEU A 98 3.56 5.99 1.93
C LEU A 98 4.41 5.46 3.08
N ALA A 99 4.19 4.23 3.54
CA ALA A 99 5.02 3.59 4.55
C ALA A 99 6.49 3.54 4.13
N TYR A 100 6.75 3.20 2.87
CA TYR A 100 8.11 3.20 2.32
C TYR A 100 8.74 4.60 2.37
N MET A 101 8.01 5.64 1.95
CA MET A 101 8.53 7.02 2.00
C MET A 101 8.75 7.52 3.43
N TRP A 102 7.86 7.17 4.37
CA TRP A 102 8.05 7.47 5.79
C TRP A 102 9.28 6.78 6.37
N ALA A 103 9.49 5.50 6.06
CA ALA A 103 10.67 4.78 6.51
C ALA A 103 11.97 5.38 5.93
N ARG A 104 11.98 5.79 4.65
CA ARG A 104 13.12 6.49 4.06
C ARG A 104 13.41 7.82 4.73
N MET A 105 12.38 8.61 5.03
CA MET A 105 12.55 9.86 5.77
C MET A 105 13.09 9.58 7.17
N ALA A 106 12.59 8.55 7.86
CA ALA A 106 13.07 8.19 9.20
C ALA A 106 14.56 7.81 9.22
N ARG A 107 15.05 7.05 8.23
CA ARG A 107 16.48 6.77 8.04
C ARG A 107 17.30 8.06 7.98
N VAL A 108 16.91 8.99 7.11
CA VAL A 108 17.61 10.27 6.95
C VAL A 108 17.58 11.09 8.25
N CYS A 109 16.46 11.08 8.98
CA CYS A 109 16.37 11.77 10.26
C CYS A 109 17.31 11.14 11.31
N ASN A 110 17.35 9.81 11.38
CA ASN A 110 18.24 9.10 12.30
C ASN A 110 19.72 9.37 11.97
N ASP A 111 20.09 9.38 10.69
CA ASP A 111 21.44 9.74 10.23
C ASP A 111 21.83 11.16 10.63
N ALA A 112 20.95 12.13 10.40
CA ALA A 112 21.20 13.52 10.76
C ALA A 112 21.41 13.69 12.27
N LYS A 113 20.60 12.99 13.08
CA LYS A 113 20.72 12.99 14.54
C LYS A 113 22.00 12.30 15.01
N ALA A 114 22.38 11.17 14.42
CA ALA A 114 23.64 10.48 14.73
C ALA A 114 24.87 11.33 14.38
N ALA A 115 24.76 12.18 13.36
CA ALA A 115 25.78 13.17 12.99
C ALA A 115 25.79 14.43 13.90
N GLY A 116 24.93 14.49 14.92
CA GLY A 116 24.89 15.59 15.89
C GLY A 116 24.03 16.79 15.46
N THR A 117 23.12 16.62 14.50
CA THR A 117 22.19 17.68 14.11
C THR A 117 21.05 17.82 15.13
N GLU A 118 20.84 19.01 15.67
CA GLU A 118 19.83 19.30 16.70
C GLU A 118 18.58 20.04 16.17
N ASP A 119 18.26 19.88 14.88
CA ASP A 119 17.09 20.53 14.27
C ASP A 119 15.78 19.84 14.71
N PRO A 120 14.83 20.54 15.38
CA PRO A 120 13.54 19.99 15.80
C PRO A 120 12.70 19.40 14.66
N PHE A 121 12.97 19.78 13.40
CA PHE A 121 12.33 19.22 12.22
C PHE A 121 12.47 17.69 12.14
N TYR A 122 13.64 17.14 12.47
CA TYR A 122 13.88 15.69 12.40
C TYR A 122 13.08 14.94 13.45
N ASP A 123 12.95 15.49 14.65
CA ASP A 123 12.12 14.91 15.70
C ASP A 123 10.63 14.92 15.33
N ALA A 124 10.15 16.04 14.78
CA ALA A 124 8.78 16.11 14.28
C ALA A 124 8.52 15.09 13.16
N LYS A 125 9.48 14.88 12.25
CA LYS A 125 9.37 13.89 11.17
C LYS A 125 9.31 12.45 11.68
N LEU A 126 10.17 12.10 12.64
CA LEU A 126 10.16 10.78 13.28
C LEU A 126 8.84 10.52 14.02
N GLN A 127 8.34 11.52 14.74
CA GLN A 127 7.07 11.42 15.44
C GLN A 127 5.89 11.24 14.47
N LEU A 128 5.87 11.96 13.35
CA LEU A 128 4.84 11.78 12.32
C LEU A 128 4.92 10.41 11.64
N ALA A 129 6.14 9.89 11.43
CA ALA A 129 6.32 8.52 10.95
C ALA A 129 5.73 7.52 11.95
N ASP A 130 6.02 7.68 13.24
CA ASP A 130 5.47 6.82 14.30
C ASP A 130 3.94 6.82 14.29
N VAL A 131 3.30 7.99 14.14
CA VAL A 131 1.83 8.10 14.01
C VAL A 131 1.33 7.36 12.77
N PHE A 132 1.96 7.54 11.61
CA PHE A 132 1.53 6.85 10.38
C PHE A 132 1.59 5.32 10.54
N PHE A 133 2.70 4.81 11.09
CA PHE A 133 2.90 3.38 11.28
C PHE A 133 1.99 2.78 12.37
N ALA A 134 1.61 3.57 13.38
CA ALA A 134 0.72 3.12 14.45
C ALA A 134 -0.77 3.24 14.11
N GLU A 135 -1.19 4.26 13.36
CA GLU A 135 -2.61 4.58 13.18
C GLU A 135 -3.13 4.28 11.76
N ILE A 136 -2.31 4.49 10.72
CA ILE A 136 -2.78 4.40 9.33
C ILE A 136 -2.39 3.07 8.70
N LEU A 137 -1.13 2.65 8.87
CA LEU A 137 -0.66 1.42 8.26
C LEU A 137 -1.46 0.17 8.69
N PRO A 138 -1.93 0.04 9.94
CA PRO A 138 -2.75 -1.11 10.36
C PRO A 138 -4.07 -1.27 9.60
N ASP A 139 -4.62 -0.20 9.00
CA ASP A 139 -5.83 -0.28 8.16
C ASP A 139 -5.65 -1.29 7.02
N ASN A 140 -4.41 -1.51 6.56
CA ASN A 140 -4.07 -2.50 5.55
C ASN A 140 -4.58 -3.91 5.89
N VAL A 141 -4.66 -4.28 7.17
CA VAL A 141 -5.21 -5.58 7.59
C VAL A 141 -6.69 -5.69 7.21
N GLY A 142 -7.47 -4.64 7.50
CA GLY A 142 -8.88 -4.58 7.15
C GLY A 142 -9.10 -4.50 5.63
N LEU A 143 -8.29 -3.70 4.94
CA LEU A 143 -8.33 -3.58 3.47
C LEU A 143 -8.03 -4.93 2.79
N ALA A 144 -7.02 -5.66 3.26
CA ALA A 144 -6.69 -6.98 2.75
C ALA A 144 -7.86 -7.97 2.92
N ALA A 145 -8.49 -7.98 4.11
CA ALA A 145 -9.64 -8.83 4.38
C ALA A 145 -10.83 -8.53 3.44
N LYS A 146 -11.09 -7.25 3.16
CA LYS A 146 -12.15 -6.85 2.21
C LYS A 146 -11.88 -7.33 0.80
N VAL A 147 -10.64 -7.15 0.30
CA VAL A 147 -10.25 -7.66 -1.02
C VAL A 147 -10.40 -9.18 -1.10
N GLN A 148 -9.98 -9.89 -0.06
CA GLN A 148 -10.06 -11.35 0.02
C GLN A 148 -11.51 -11.88 0.12
N ALA A 149 -12.44 -11.10 0.68
CA ALA A 149 -13.85 -11.47 0.75
C ALA A 149 -14.52 -11.56 -0.64
N GLY A 150 -13.94 -10.93 -1.66
CA GLY A 150 -14.41 -10.95 -3.03
C GLY A 150 -15.81 -10.34 -3.22
N HIS A 151 -16.49 -10.70 -4.31
CA HIS A 151 -17.72 -10.04 -4.73
C HIS A 151 -19.02 -10.74 -4.29
N LYS A 152 -18.96 -12.03 -3.90
CA LYS A 152 -20.16 -12.88 -3.76
C LYS A 152 -21.24 -12.27 -2.87
N HIS A 153 -20.85 -11.74 -1.72
CA HIS A 153 -21.78 -11.16 -0.75
C HIS A 153 -22.43 -9.85 -1.26
N LEU A 154 -21.73 -9.09 -2.11
CA LEU A 154 -22.29 -7.91 -2.78
C LEU A 154 -23.26 -8.31 -3.89
N MET A 155 -22.87 -9.28 -4.73
CA MET A 155 -23.65 -9.69 -5.90
C MET A 155 -24.86 -10.57 -5.56
N GLN A 156 -24.91 -11.13 -4.35
CA GLN A 156 -26.06 -11.88 -3.84
C GLN A 156 -27.16 -10.97 -3.26
N PHE A 157 -26.87 -9.68 -3.03
CA PHE A 157 -27.86 -8.76 -2.50
C PHE A 157 -28.95 -8.50 -3.56
N PRO A 158 -30.24 -8.75 -3.26
CA PRO A 158 -31.30 -8.58 -4.24
C PRO A 158 -31.44 -7.13 -4.68
N GLU A 159 -31.47 -6.88 -5.99
CA GLU A 159 -31.62 -5.52 -6.54
C GLU A 159 -32.92 -4.86 -6.08
N ALA A 160 -34.02 -5.62 -5.92
CA ALA A 160 -35.29 -5.11 -5.42
C ALA A 160 -35.26 -4.62 -3.95
N MET A 161 -34.16 -4.87 -3.23
CA MET A 161 -33.94 -4.41 -1.85
C MET A 161 -32.93 -3.25 -1.76
N LEU A 162 -32.39 -2.76 -2.88
CA LEU A 162 -31.53 -1.56 -2.97
C LEU A 162 -32.38 -0.28 -2.95
#